data_AF-A0A535PLF3-F1
#
_entry.id   AF-A0A535PLF3-F1
#
_cell.length_a   1.000
_cell.length_b   1.000
_cell.length_c   1.000
_cell.angle_alpha   90.00
_cell.angle_beta   90.00
_cell.angle_gamma   90.00
#
_symmetry.space_group_name_H-M   'P 1'
#
loop_
_entity.id
_entity.type
_entity.pdbx_description
1 polymer ?
#
loop_
_entity_poly.entity_id
_entity_poly.type
_entity_poly.pdbx_seq_one_letter_code
_entity_poly.pdbx_strand_id
1 'polypeptide(L)'
;MLGRTDSRRRLLVILVAFAVAGASLGGRLAWWQVVRGSDLAADAHRQTTLRTEEPSRRGTIYDRSGTVVLATSVDRYRVVALPHSLSLADRQKTAQSLVTSRRR
;
A
#
# COMPACT_ATOMS: atom_id res chain seq x y z
N MET A 1 -46.02 43.92 -17.73
CA MET A 1 -45.13 43.98 -16.54
C MET A 1 -45.22 42.66 -15.76
N LEU A 2 -44.44 41.64 -16.14
CA LEU A 2 -44.28 40.39 -15.37
C LEU A 2 -42.84 40.36 -14.86
N GLY A 3 -42.57 40.66 -13.58
CA GLY A 3 -41.16 40.81 -13.20
C GLY A 3 -40.78 40.75 -11.73
N ARG A 4 -41.69 40.40 -10.79
CA ARG A 4 -41.32 40.34 -9.36
C ARG A 4 -41.69 39.05 -8.65
N THR A 5 -42.79 38.39 -9.02
CA THR A 5 -43.22 37.12 -8.41
C THR A 5 -42.66 35.87 -9.10
N ASP A 6 -42.47 35.92 -10.42
CA ASP A 6 -41.95 34.80 -11.22
C ASP A 6 -40.49 34.47 -10.87
N SER A 7 -39.66 35.51 -10.68
CA SER A 7 -38.24 35.37 -10.32
C SER A 7 -38.03 34.63 -9.00
N ARG A 8 -38.88 34.87 -7.99
CA ARG A 8 -38.82 34.19 -6.68
C ARG A 8 -39.22 32.72 -6.80
N ARG A 9 -40.30 32.43 -7.54
CA ARG A 9 -40.75 31.07 -7.79
C ARG A 9 -39.71 30.28 -8.59
N ARG A 10 -39.14 30.87 -9.64
CA ARG A 10 -38.07 30.28 -10.44
C ARG A 10 -36.82 29.99 -9.59
N LEU A 11 -36.41 30.94 -8.74
CA LEU A 11 -35.27 30.75 -7.83
C LEU A 11 -35.53 29.60 -6.84
N LEU A 12 -36.74 29.52 -6.28
CA LEU A 12 -37.13 28.46 -5.35
C LEU A 12 -37.15 27.09 -6.04
N VAL A 13 -37.66 27.01 -7.27
CA VAL A 13 -37.63 25.77 -8.08
C VAL A 13 -36.18 25.32 -8.33
N ILE A 14 -35.29 26.25 -8.70
CA ILE A 14 -33.87 25.94 -8.89
C ILE A 14 -33.24 25.47 -7.58
N LEU A 15 -33.50 26.14 -6.47
CA LEU A 15 -32.99 25.74 -5.15
C LEU A 15 -33.45 24.32 -4.78
N VAL A 16 -34.73 24.01 -4.95
CA VAL A 16 -35.26 22.67 -4.69
C VAL A 16 -34.61 21.63 -5.61
N ALA A 17 -34.41 21.95 -6.88
CA ALA A 17 -33.73 21.05 -7.81
C ALA A 17 -32.29 20.73 -7.35
N PHE A 18 -31.53 21.76 -6.92
CA PHE A 18 -30.19 21.56 -6.36
C PHE A 18 -30.21 20.82 -5.02
N ALA A 19 -31.18 21.08 -4.16
CA ALA A 19 -31.33 20.38 -2.89
C ALA A 19 -31.61 18.88 -3.13
N VAL A 20 -32.49 18.54 -4.08
CA VAL A 20 -32.78 17.15 -4.46
C VAL A 20 -31.55 16.49 -5.09
N ALA A 21 -30.85 17.18 -5.99
CA ALA A 21 -29.61 16.67 -6.57
C ALA A 21 -28.56 16.40 -5.49
N GLY A 22 -28.33 17.35 -4.59
CA GLY A 22 -27.40 17.20 -3.46
C GLY A 22 -27.78 16.06 -2.52
N ALA A 23 -29.06 15.96 -2.16
CA ALA A 23 -29.56 14.86 -1.33
C ALA A 23 -29.41 13.50 -2.02
N SER A 24 -29.62 13.41 -3.33
CA SER A 24 -29.44 12.17 -4.09
C SER A 24 -27.98 11.70 -4.08
N LEU A 25 -27.03 12.64 -4.28
CA LEU A 25 -25.60 12.36 -4.22
C LEU A 25 -25.16 12.01 -2.79
N GLY A 26 -25.66 12.74 -1.79
CA GLY A 26 -25.39 12.48 -0.38
C GLY A 26 -25.91 11.11 0.06
N GLY A 27 -27.13 10.74 -0.33
CA GLY A 27 -27.68 9.40 -0.08
C GLY A 27 -26.88 8.31 -0.79
N ARG A 28 -26.45 8.55 -2.04
CA ARG A 28 -25.58 7.61 -2.76
C ARG A 28 -24.25 7.43 -2.05
N LEU A 29 -23.64 8.50 -1.56
CA LEU A 29 -22.40 8.47 -0.79
C LEU A 29 -22.59 7.73 0.54
N ALA A 30 -23.67 8.02 1.26
CA ALA A 30 -24.00 7.34 2.52
C ALA A 30 -24.16 5.83 2.32
N TRP A 31 -24.75 5.38 1.21
CA TRP A 31 -24.78 3.94 0.88
C TRP A 31 -23.37 3.35 0.77
N TRP A 32 -22.47 4.03 0.06
CA TRP A 32 -21.08 3.56 -0.10
C TRP A 32 -20.32 3.54 1.22
N GLN A 33 -20.55 4.54 2.08
CA GLN A 33 -19.85 4.68 3.35
C GLN A 33 -20.40 3.77 4.46
N VAL A 34 -21.72 3.65 4.57
CA VAL A 34 -22.37 2.94 5.68
C VAL A 34 -22.64 1.47 5.35
N VAL A 35 -23.19 1.19 4.16
CA VAL A 35 -23.56 -0.17 3.77
C VAL A 35 -22.35 -0.93 3.25
N ARG A 36 -21.54 -0.29 2.40
CA ARG A 36 -20.39 -0.94 1.74
C ARG A 36 -19.03 -0.59 2.34
N GLY A 37 -18.99 0.28 3.34
CA GLY A 37 -17.74 0.85 3.84
C GLY A 37 -16.81 -0.19 4.46
N SER A 38 -17.35 -1.10 5.26
CA SER A 38 -16.58 -2.19 5.88
C SER A 38 -15.93 -3.09 4.84
N ASP A 39 -16.68 -3.46 3.81
CA ASP A 39 -16.22 -4.38 2.77
C ASP A 39 -15.12 -3.72 1.93
N LEU A 40 -15.32 -2.46 1.54
CA LEU A 40 -14.31 -1.69 0.82
C LEU A 40 -13.03 -1.48 1.64
N ALA A 41 -13.15 -1.24 2.95
CA ALA A 41 -12.00 -1.13 3.84
C ALA A 41 -11.25 -2.47 3.96
N ALA A 42 -11.98 -3.57 4.12
CA ALA A 42 -11.41 -4.90 4.16
C ALA A 42 -10.69 -5.25 2.85
N ASP A 43 -11.27 -4.90 1.70
CA ASP A 43 -10.66 -5.10 0.38
C ASP A 43 -9.36 -4.30 0.23
N ALA A 44 -9.37 -3.03 0.64
CA ALA A 44 -8.16 -2.18 0.65
C ALA A 44 -7.08 -2.76 1.57
N HIS A 45 -7.46 -3.27 2.74
CA HIS A 45 -6.52 -3.96 3.63
C HIS A 45 -5.94 -5.23 3.00
N ARG A 46 -6.73 -6.04 2.29
CA ARG A 46 -6.19 -7.23 1.60
C ARG A 46 -5.25 -6.87 0.45
N GLN A 47 -5.51 -5.77 -0.26
CA GLN A 47 -4.62 -5.30 -1.33
C GLN A 47 -3.28 -4.77 -0.81
N THR A 48 -3.28 -4.18 0.40
CA THR A 48 -2.09 -3.57 1.00
C THR A 48 -1.34 -4.53 1.94
N THR A 49 -2.01 -5.55 2.46
CA THR A 49 -1.39 -6.55 3.33
C THR A 49 -0.70 -7.61 2.48
N LEU A 50 0.62 -7.52 2.40
CA LEU A 50 1.44 -8.61 1.88
C LEU A 50 1.57 -9.69 2.97
N ARG A 51 1.03 -10.88 2.71
CA ARG A 51 1.32 -12.06 3.53
C ARG A 51 2.71 -12.56 3.13
N THR A 52 3.72 -12.17 3.91
CA THR A 52 5.05 -12.77 3.82
C THR A 52 5.04 -14.05 4.64
N GLU A 53 5.07 -15.21 3.98
CA GLU A 53 5.32 -16.47 4.69
C GLU A 53 6.81 -16.54 5.05
N GLU A 54 7.10 -16.67 6.35
CA GLU A 54 8.46 -16.93 6.81
C GLU A 54 8.76 -18.41 6.57
N PRO A 55 9.70 -18.75 5.66
CA PRO A 55 10.02 -20.14 5.38
C PRO A 55 10.64 -20.80 6.61
N SER A 56 10.19 -22.02 6.93
CA SER A 56 10.81 -22.80 8.00
C SER A 56 12.28 -23.10 7.67
N ARG A 57 13.17 -23.03 8.67
CA ARG A 57 14.58 -23.39 8.49
C ARG A 57 14.70 -24.85 8.04
N ARG A 58 15.40 -25.09 6.94
CA ARG A 58 15.69 -26.45 6.46
C ARG A 58 16.62 -27.17 7.44
N GLY A 59 16.29 -28.43 7.75
CA GLY A 59 17.09 -29.28 8.63
C GLY A 59 18.49 -29.59 8.10
N THR A 60 19.38 -29.97 9.03
CA THR A 60 20.77 -30.36 8.75
C THR A 60 20.82 -31.74 8.10
N ILE A 61 21.62 -31.91 7.05
CA ILE A 61 21.90 -33.21 6.43
C ILE A 61 23.20 -33.75 7.02
N TYR A 62 23.17 -35.00 7.47
CA TYR A 62 24.33 -35.73 7.96
C TYR A 62 24.73 -36.85 6.99
N ASP A 63 25.94 -37.38 7.15
CA ASP A 63 26.34 -38.63 6.50
C ASP A 63 25.60 -39.85 7.09
N ARG A 64 25.90 -41.06 6.58
CA ARG A 64 25.28 -42.31 7.07
C ARG A 64 25.53 -42.63 8.55
N SER A 65 26.57 -42.05 9.15
CA SER A 65 26.92 -42.26 10.56
C SER A 65 26.17 -41.30 11.48
N GLY A 66 25.57 -40.25 10.92
CA GLY A 66 24.93 -39.17 11.69
C GLY A 66 25.92 -38.19 12.31
N THR A 67 27.22 -38.32 12.06
CA THR A 67 28.26 -37.55 12.76
C THR A 67 28.72 -36.33 11.97
N VAL A 68 28.96 -36.49 10.66
CA VAL A 68 29.48 -35.41 9.82
C VAL A 68 28.33 -34.63 9.20
N VAL A 69 28.32 -33.30 9.40
CA VAL A 69 27.36 -32.39 8.75
C VAL A 69 27.77 -32.15 7.30
N LEU A 70 26.88 -32.49 6.38
CA LEU A 70 27.07 -32.30 4.94
C LEU A 70 26.43 -31.01 4.43
N ALA A 71 25.29 -30.61 4.98
CA ALA A 71 24.61 -29.38 4.61
C ALA A 71 23.80 -28.81 5.78
N THR A 72 23.85 -27.50 5.97
CA THR A 72 23.10 -26.77 7.00
C THR A 72 22.63 -25.42 6.48
N SER A 73 21.60 -24.87 7.13
CA SER A 73 21.04 -23.56 6.82
C SER A 73 21.65 -22.51 7.75
N VAL A 74 22.32 -21.51 7.19
CA VAL A 74 22.91 -20.39 7.94
C VAL A 74 22.26 -19.07 7.55
N ASP A 75 22.04 -18.21 8.52
CA ASP A 75 21.51 -16.88 8.26
C ASP A 75 22.63 -15.98 7.73
N ARG A 76 22.33 -15.27 6.66
CA ARG A 76 23.28 -14.36 6.01
C ARG A 76 22.60 -13.03 5.76
N TYR A 77 23.25 -11.96 6.20
CA TYR A 77 22.82 -10.61 5.86
C TYR A 77 23.25 -10.28 4.44
N ARG A 78 22.30 -9.80 3.63
CA ARG A 78 22.58 -9.26 2.30
C ARG A 78 22.44 -7.74 2.36
N VAL A 79 23.57 -7.05 2.20
CA VAL A 79 23.58 -5.58 2.10
C VAL A 79 23.49 -5.21 0.61
N VAL A 80 22.53 -4.35 0.26
CA VAL A 80 22.30 -3.84 -1.09
C VAL A 80 22.11 -2.33 -1.06
N ALA A 81 22.58 -1.65 -2.10
CA ALA A 81 22.30 -0.24 -2.34
C ALA A 81 21.64 -0.07 -3.70
N LEU A 82 20.71 0.89 -3.79
CA LEU A 82 19.98 1.23 -5.01
C LEU A 82 20.64 2.46 -5.64
N PRO A 83 21.37 2.34 -6.77
CA PRO A 83 22.15 3.47 -7.30
C PRO A 83 21.31 4.71 -7.66
N HIS A 84 20.04 4.50 -8.04
CA HIS A 84 19.12 5.59 -8.39
C HIS A 84 18.67 6.43 -7.19
N SER A 85 18.75 5.90 -5.96
CA SER A 85 18.41 6.64 -4.74
C SER A 85 19.60 7.39 -4.14
N LEU A 86 20.76 7.38 -4.81
CA LEU A 86 22.00 8.00 -4.38
C LEU A 86 22.38 9.16 -5.30
N SER A 87 22.89 10.25 -4.69
CA SER A 87 23.49 11.35 -5.44
C SER A 87 24.70 10.86 -6.25
N LEU A 88 25.03 11.55 -7.35
CA LEU A 88 26.21 11.19 -8.16
C LEU A 88 27.50 11.21 -7.34
N ALA A 89 27.63 12.12 -6.39
CA ALA A 89 28.78 12.25 -5.50
C ALA A 89 28.89 11.07 -4.51
N ASP A 90 27.76 10.57 -3.99
CA ASP A 90 27.75 9.54 -2.94
C ASP A 90 27.91 8.11 -3.47
N ARG A 91 27.68 7.88 -4.77
CA ARG A 91 27.77 6.56 -5.40
C ARG A 91 29.15 5.94 -5.25
N GLN A 92 30.20 6.72 -5.52
CA GLN A 92 31.58 6.24 -5.48
C GLN A 92 31.97 5.80 -4.06
N LYS A 93 31.66 6.64 -3.07
CA LYS A 93 31.91 6.37 -1.65
C LYS A 93 31.14 5.15 -1.16
N THR A 94 29.86 5.05 -1.53
CA THR A 94 29.01 3.91 -1.15
C THR A 94 29.49 2.60 -1.77
N ALA A 95 29.90 2.63 -3.04
CA ALA A 95 30.46 1.45 -3.71
C ALA A 95 31.74 0.95 -3.02
N GLN A 96 32.64 1.86 -2.63
CA GLN A 96 33.87 1.50 -1.90
C GLN A 96 33.57 0.89 -0.52
N SER A 97 32.59 1.42 0.21
CA SER A 97 32.14 0.87 1.50
C SER A 97 31.53 -0.53 1.35
N LEU A 98 30.77 -0.79 0.27
CA LEU A 98 30.19 -2.11 -0.01
C LEU A 98 31.26 -3.15 -0.37
N VAL A 99 32.28 -2.76 -1.14
CA VAL A 99 33.40 -3.65 -1.47
C VAL A 99 34.19 -4.03 -0.21
N THR A 100 34.42 -3.06 0.68
CA THR A 100 35.15 -3.28 1.93
C THR A 100 34.36 -4.16 2.91
N SER A 101 33.06 -3.93 3.05
CA SER A 101 32.20 -4.69 3.96
C SER A 101 31.96 -6.14 3.52
N ARG A 102 31.99 -6.44 2.21
CA ARG A 102 31.88 -7.81 1.68
C ARG A 102 33.06 -8.74 2.04
N ARG A 103 34.20 -8.18 2.46
CA ARG A 103 35.42 -8.95 2.78
C ARG A 103 35.50 -9.45 4.23
N ARG A 104 34.52 -9.14 5.09
CA ARG A 104 34.41 -9.66 6.47
C ARG A 104 33.29 -10.68 6.54
#